data_AF-A0A2L2Z8C7-F1
#
_entry.id   AF-A0A2L2Z8C7-F1
#
_cell.length_a   1.000
_cell.length_b   1.000
_cell.length_c   1.000
_cell.angle_alpha   90.00
_cell.angle_beta   90.00
_cell.angle_gamma   90.00
#
_symmetry.space_group_name_H-M   'P 1'
#
loop_
_entity.id
_entity.type
_entity.pdbx_description
1 polymer ?
#
loop_
_entity_poly.entity_id
_entity_poly.type
_entity_poly.pdbx_seq_one_letter_code
_entity_poly.pdbx_strand_id
1 'polypeptide(L)' 'RTIIRKVEDAIATGDQQAASEALRNAQPELMRAAQKGVLHKNTASRKVSRLAHRIK' A
#
# COMPACT_ATOMS: atom_id res chain seq x y z
N ARG A 1 -7.17 7.64 -4.17
CA ARG A 1 -5.75 7.58 -4.61
C ARG A 1 -4.75 8.01 -3.52
N THR A 2 -5.20 8.63 -2.42
CA THR A 2 -4.40 9.19 -1.32
C THR A 2 -3.67 8.19 -0.43
N ILE A 3 -4.16 6.96 -0.31
CA ILE A 3 -3.62 5.96 0.63
C ILE A 3 -2.23 5.46 0.19
N ILE A 4 -2.03 5.27 -1.12
CA ILE A 4 -0.74 4.85 -1.68
C ILE A 4 0.30 5.96 -1.45
N ARG A 5 -0.08 7.22 -1.66
CA ARG A 5 0.79 8.37 -1.43
C ARG A 5 1.28 8.44 0.03
N LYS A 6 0.42 8.16 1.01
CA LYS A 6 0.84 8.10 2.42
C LYS A 6 1.92 7.05 2.69
N VAL A 7 1.83 5.88 2.05
CA VAL A 7 2.86 4.84 2.19
C VAL A 7 4.15 5.25 1.48
N GLU A 8 4.05 5.88 0.30
CA GLU A 8 5.21 6.39 -0.43
C GLU A 8 5.91 7.53 0.32
N ASP A 9 5.16 8.43 0.94
CA ASP A 9 5.69 9.52 1.77
C ASP A 9 6.42 8.94 3.00
N ALA A 10 5.86 7.92 3.67
CA ALA A 10 6.50 7.23 4.80
C ALA A 10 7.77 6.45 4.41
N ILE A 11 7.80 5.88 3.21
CA ILE A 11 9.01 5.26 2.64
C ILE A 11 10.07 6.34 2.35
N ALA A 12 9.65 7.51 1.84
CA ALA A 12 10.57 8.60 1.52
C ALA A 12 11.23 9.23 2.76
N THR A 13 10.55 9.22 3.91
CA THR A 13 11.11 9.71 5.17
C THR A 13 12.11 8.74 5.82
N GLY A 14 12.24 7.51 5.30
CA GLY A 14 13.23 6.53 5.78
C GLY A 14 12.84 5.80 7.08
N ASP A 15 11.62 5.99 7.58
CA ASP A 15 11.12 5.34 8.79
C ASP A 15 10.43 4.01 8.43
N GLN A 16 11.17 2.93 8.66
CA GLN A 16 10.75 1.57 8.32
C GLN A 16 9.54 1.10 9.15
N GLN A 17 9.45 1.53 10.42
CA GLN A 17 8.35 1.17 11.30
C GLN A 17 7.07 1.87 10.86
N ALA A 18 7.15 3.18 10.66
CA ALA A 18 6.02 3.98 10.17
C ALA A 18 5.52 3.50 8.79
N ALA A 19 6.44 3.12 7.88
CA ALA A 19 6.07 2.58 6.59
C ALA A 19 5.36 1.22 6.69
N SER A 20 5.78 0.36 7.61
CA SER A 20 5.16 -0.95 7.86
C SER A 20 3.73 -0.82 8.41
N GLU A 21 3.49 0.12 9.32
CA GLU A 21 2.17 0.43 9.86
C GLU A 21 1.26 1.06 8.81
N ALA A 22 1.79 2.00 8.03
CA ALA A 22 1.07 2.62 6.93
C ALA A 22 0.65 1.58 5.88
N LEU A 23 1.52 0.62 5.55
CA LEU A 23 1.20 -0.49 4.65
C LEU A 23 0.08 -1.37 5.21
N ARG A 24 0.12 -1.69 6.51
CA ARG A 24 -0.90 -2.51 7.19
C ARG A 24 -2.28 -1.87 7.12
N ASN A 25 -2.34 -0.55 7.28
CA ASN A 25 -3.58 0.21 7.13
C ASN A 25 -4.02 0.35 5.66
N ALA A 26 -3.07 0.38 4.72
CA ALA A 26 -3.36 0.52 3.29
C ALA A 26 -3.86 -0.78 2.63
N GLN A 27 -3.44 -1.95 3.13
CA GLN A 27 -3.84 -3.27 2.62
C GLN A 27 -5.37 -3.49 2.57
N PRO A 28 -6.14 -3.32 3.66
CA PRO A 28 -7.58 -3.59 3.64
C PRO A 28 -8.34 -2.65 2.71
N GLU A 29 -7.93 -1.39 2.60
CA GLU A 29 -8.55 -0.42 1.68
C GLU A 29 -8.25 -0.73 0.21
N LEU A 30 -7.04 -1.19 -0.11
CA LEU A 30 -6.69 -1.66 -1.46
C LEU A 30 -7.50 -2.90 -1.86
N MET A 31 -7.69 -3.83 -0.92
CA MET A 31 -8.48 -5.04 -1.16
C MET A 31 -9.97 -4.72 -1.27
N ARG A 32 -10.49 -3.78 -0.47
CA ARG A 32 -11.87 -3.29 -0.60
C ARG A 32 -12.10 -2.59 -1.94
N ALA A 33 -11.14 -1.79 -2.41
CA ALA A 33 -11.22 -1.19 -3.73
C ALA A 33 -11.19 -2.25 -4.86
N ALA A 34 -10.50 -3.36 -4.64
CA ALA A 34 -10.53 -4.50 -5.56
C ALA A 34 -11.87 -5.23 -5.57
N GLN A 35 -12.47 -5.43 -4.39
CA GLN A 35 -13.81 -6.04 -4.25
C GLN A 35 -14.89 -5.18 -4.89
N LYS A 36 -14.78 -3.85 -4.79
CA LYS A 36 -15.70 -2.89 -5.43
C LYS A 36 -15.50 -2.77 -6.95
N GLY A 37 -14.57 -3.52 -7.54
CA GLY A 37 -14.30 -3.49 -8.99
C GLY A 37 -13.57 -2.24 -9.47
N VAL A 38 -13.14 -1.34 -8.58
CA VAL A 38 -12.41 -0.11 -8.93
C VAL A 38 -11.01 -0.44 -9.49
N LEU A 39 -10.45 -1.59 -9.10
CA LEU A 39 -9.19 -2.10 -9.61
C LEU A 39 -9.18 -3.63 -9.60
N HIS A 40 -8.49 -4.24 -10.57
CA HIS A 40 -8.39 -5.69 -10.63
C HIS A 40 -7.64 -6.25 -9.41
N LYS A 41 -8.03 -7.43 -8.91
CA LYS A 41 -7.40 -8.11 -7.76
C LYS A 41 -5.88 -8.23 -7.90
N ASN A 42 -5.40 -8.56 -9.10
CA ASN A 42 -3.97 -8.67 -9.41
C ASN A 42 -3.25 -7.31 -9.37
N THR A 43 -3.95 -6.22 -9.66
CA THR A 43 -3.39 -4.87 -9.56
C THR A 43 -3.27 -4.43 -8.11
N ALA A 44 -4.24 -4.79 -7.25
CA ALA A 44 -4.14 -4.59 -5.81
C ALA A 44 -2.92 -5.34 -5.24
N SER A 45 -2.83 -6.64 -5.55
CA SER A 45 -1.79 -7.53 -5.07
C SER A 45 -0.39 -7.08 -5.53
N ARG A 46 -0.23 -6.70 -6.81
CA ARG A 46 1.03 -6.14 -7.33
C ARG A 46 1.46 -4.87 -6.60
N LYS A 47 0.52 -3.98 -6.25
CA LYS A 47 0.85 -2.74 -5.51
C LYS A 47 1.31 -3.03 -4.09
N VAL A 48 0.64 -3.94 -3.38
CA VAL A 48 1.05 -4.37 -2.03
C VAL A 48 2.45 -4.97 -2.06
N SER A 49 2.71 -5.88 -3.01
CA SER A 49 4.03 -6.53 -3.15
C SER A 49 5.16 -5.52 -3.43
N ARG A 50 4.94 -4.57 -4.35
CA ARG A 50 5.93 -3.53 -4.66
C ARG A 50 6.21 -2.61 -3.48
N LEU A 51 5.19 -2.21 -2.73
CA LEU A 51 5.38 -1.36 -1.55
C LEU A 51 6.10 -2.13 -0.43
N ALA A 52 5.73 -3.38 -0.19
CA ALA A 52 6.42 -4.23 0.79
C ALA A 52 7.90 -4.43 0.46
N HIS A 53 8.24 -4.61 -0.82
CA HIS A 53 9.64 -4.73 -1.24
C HIS A 53 10.44 -3.44 -1.04
N ARG A 54 9.79 -2.27 -1.13
CA ARG A 54 10.43 -0.96 -0.92
C ARG A 54 10.66 -0.62 0.56
N ILE A 55 10.00 -1.34 1.48
CA ILE A 55 10.14 -1.14 2.94
C ILE A 55 11.30 -1.99 3.50
N LYS A 56 11.91 -2.88 2.70
CA LYS A 56 12.97 -3.79 3.14
C LYS A 56 14.27 -3.08 3.53
#